data_AF-A0A927DMG3-F1
#
_entry.id   AF-A0A927DMG3-F1
#
_cell.length_a   1.000
_cell.length_b   1.000
_cell.length_c   1.000
_cell.angle_alpha   90.00
_cell.angle_beta   90.00
_cell.angle_gamma   90.00
#
_symmetry.space_group_name_H-M   'P 1'
#
loop_
_entity.id
_entity.type
_entity.pdbx_description
1 polymer ?
#
loop_
_entity_poly.entity_id
_entity_poly.type
_entity_poly.pdbx_seq_one_letter_code
_entity_poly.pdbx_strand_id
1 'polypeptide(L)'
;MRDGDHYAELNTAQKKSVDNALRDFELSGIGLPKEKQVRYGEIAARLSELGNQYSNNVLDATMGWTKLITDESELAGMPESALAAAKARGRSERAGRLPVNAGYPKLSAGDDLLRQPRPCAKRCTAPTAPAPPIRGPNAGKWDNSPVMAEILALRHELAQLLGFDSYADKSLATKMAENPQQVLDFLTDLAKRARPQGEKELAQLRAFAKAEFGVDELQPWDIAYYSEKQKQHLYSISDEQLRPYFPENKAVNGLFEVVKRIYGITAKERTDIDVWHPDVRFFELYDEKNELRGSFYLDLYARENKRGGAWMDDCVGQMRKADGSLQKPVAYLTCNFNRPVSGKPALFTHDEVITLFHEFGHGLHHMLTRIETAGVAGISGVPWDAVELPSQFMENWCWEPDALAFISGHYETGEPLPKELLDKMLAAKNYRGGDVYPAPAGVRPVRLPPARRVQPGAGGENPRNPRLRLKKQVAVIPRANWGRFPHAFSHIFAGGYAAGYYSYLWADVLAADAFSRFEEEGIFNRETGQSFLDNILTRGGSEEPMELFKRFRGREPQLDAMLEHYGIKG
;
A
#
# COMPACT_ATOMS: atom_id res chain seq x y z
N MET A 1 37.78 -3.21 -2.67
CA MET A 1 37.03 -3.30 -1.39
C MET A 1 36.73 -4.75 -1.05
N ARG A 2 36.10 -5.54 -1.93
CA ARG A 2 35.92 -7.00 -1.72
C ARG A 2 37.25 -7.77 -1.66
N ASP A 3 38.21 -7.40 -2.50
CA ASP A 3 39.50 -8.10 -2.60
C ASP A 3 40.58 -7.57 -1.62
N GLY A 4 40.19 -6.75 -0.65
CA GLY A 4 41.11 -6.20 0.35
C GLY A 4 41.16 -7.08 1.60
N ASP A 5 42.32 -7.14 2.26
CA ASP A 5 42.56 -7.99 3.44
C ASP A 5 41.54 -7.75 4.57
N HIS A 6 41.10 -6.50 4.78
CA HIS A 6 40.13 -6.14 5.80
C HIS A 6 38.70 -6.65 5.54
N TYR A 7 38.34 -7.01 4.30
CA TYR A 7 36.99 -7.50 4.00
C TYR A 7 36.72 -8.82 4.72
N ALA A 8 37.73 -9.69 4.85
CA ALA A 8 37.60 -10.96 5.53
C ALA A 8 37.24 -10.79 7.03
N GLU A 9 37.74 -9.72 7.65
CA GLU A 9 37.58 -9.39 9.07
C GLU A 9 36.21 -8.76 9.40
N LEU A 10 35.48 -8.26 8.39
CA LEU A 10 34.15 -7.67 8.58
C LEU A 10 33.11 -8.70 9.00
N ASN A 11 32.18 -8.28 9.86
CA ASN A 11 31.00 -9.08 10.20
C ASN A 11 30.00 -9.13 9.04
N THR A 12 28.98 -9.99 9.14
CA THR A 12 27.97 -10.20 8.07
C THR A 12 27.31 -8.91 7.61
N ALA A 13 26.85 -8.06 8.53
CA ALA A 13 26.17 -6.82 8.19
C ALA A 13 27.13 -5.83 7.49
N GLN A 14 28.38 -5.74 7.95
CA GLN A 14 29.40 -4.89 7.33
C GLN A 14 29.76 -5.38 5.92
N LYS A 15 29.94 -6.69 5.74
CA LYS A 15 30.16 -7.31 4.42
C LYS A 15 29.01 -7.00 3.46
N LYS A 16 27.78 -7.24 3.89
CA LYS A 16 26.58 -6.96 3.11
C LYS A 16 26.44 -5.48 2.77
N SER A 17 26.77 -4.58 3.70
CA SER A 17 26.80 -3.13 3.44
C SER A 17 27.84 -2.76 2.39
N VAL A 18 29.05 -3.35 2.43
CA VAL A 18 30.08 -3.12 1.41
C VAL A 18 29.62 -3.67 0.05
N ASP A 19 29.03 -4.85 0.04
CA ASP A 19 28.53 -5.48 -1.19
C ASP A 19 27.41 -4.68 -1.85
N ASN A 20 26.44 -4.23 -1.05
CA ASN A 20 25.37 -3.35 -1.50
C ASN A 20 25.95 -2.03 -2.02
N ALA A 21 26.88 -1.41 -1.28
CA ALA A 21 27.50 -0.16 -1.71
C ALA A 21 28.22 -0.31 -3.06
N LEU A 22 29.02 -1.37 -3.26
CA LEU A 22 29.71 -1.62 -4.52
C LEU A 22 28.75 -1.79 -5.69
N ARG A 23 27.71 -2.61 -5.50
CA ARG A 23 26.63 -2.78 -6.48
C ARG A 23 25.97 -1.43 -6.79
N ASP A 24 25.63 -0.66 -5.76
CA ASP A 24 24.92 0.60 -5.91
C ASP A 24 25.80 1.68 -6.58
N PHE A 25 27.13 1.64 -6.35
CA PHE A 25 28.11 2.43 -7.09
C PHE A 25 28.13 2.07 -8.57
N GLU A 26 28.16 0.78 -8.92
CA GLU A 26 28.05 0.34 -10.32
C GLU A 26 26.74 0.80 -10.95
N LEU A 27 25.63 0.62 -10.25
CA LEU A 27 24.30 1.07 -10.68
C LEU A 27 24.15 2.60 -10.74
N SER A 28 25.04 3.35 -10.08
CA SER A 28 25.12 4.81 -10.19
C SER A 28 25.85 5.29 -11.45
N GLY A 29 26.38 4.35 -12.24
CA GLY A 29 27.10 4.65 -13.47
C GLY A 29 28.55 5.10 -13.26
N ILE A 30 29.12 4.95 -12.06
CA ILE A 30 30.50 5.38 -11.76
C ILE A 30 31.55 4.68 -12.63
N GLY A 31 31.25 3.45 -13.10
CA GLY A 31 32.12 2.68 -13.99
C GLY A 31 32.00 3.05 -15.47
N LEU A 32 31.10 3.96 -15.84
CA LEU A 32 30.90 4.35 -17.24
C LEU A 32 32.03 5.26 -17.76
N PRO A 33 32.29 5.30 -19.08
CA PRO A 33 33.12 6.34 -19.69
C PRO A 33 32.62 7.75 -19.36
N LYS A 34 33.53 8.74 -19.30
CA LYS A 34 33.22 10.12 -18.85
C LYS A 34 32.01 10.72 -19.56
N GLU A 35 31.88 10.54 -20.87
CA GLU A 35 30.75 11.09 -21.65
C GLU A 35 29.41 10.45 -21.22
N LYS A 36 29.42 9.14 -20.93
CA LYS A 36 28.24 8.42 -20.45
C LYS A 36 27.90 8.75 -18.99
N GLN A 37 28.89 9.07 -18.15
CA GLN A 37 28.66 9.54 -16.78
C GLN A 37 27.92 10.89 -16.77
N VAL A 38 28.33 11.84 -17.63
CA VAL A 38 27.63 13.13 -17.78
C VAL A 38 26.18 12.90 -18.17
N ARG A 39 25.95 12.07 -19.19
CA ARG A 39 24.59 11.74 -19.64
C ARG A 39 23.77 11.04 -18.56
N TYR A 40 24.38 10.13 -17.80
CA TYR A 40 23.72 9.48 -16.66
C TYR A 40 23.26 10.50 -15.62
N GLY A 41 24.14 11.45 -15.25
CA GLY A 41 23.83 12.53 -14.30
C GLY A 41 22.68 13.43 -14.77
N GLU A 42 22.67 13.82 -16.05
CA GLU A 42 21.56 14.58 -16.65
C GLU A 42 20.24 13.82 -16.57
N ILE A 43 20.24 12.53 -16.91
CA ILE A 43 19.04 11.69 -16.87
C ILE A 43 18.54 11.54 -15.42
N ALA A 44 19.44 11.27 -14.46
CA ALA A 44 19.08 11.11 -13.06
C ALA A 44 18.47 12.39 -12.47
N ALA A 45 19.07 13.56 -12.74
CA ALA A 45 18.54 14.85 -12.32
C ALA A 45 17.16 15.11 -12.94
N ARG A 46 16.99 14.85 -14.23
CA ARG A 46 15.72 15.05 -14.92
C ARG A 46 14.62 14.09 -14.43
N LEU A 47 14.96 12.84 -14.14
CA LEU A 47 14.02 11.87 -13.55
C LEU A 47 13.54 12.32 -12.16
N SER A 48 14.43 12.90 -11.34
CA SER A 48 14.05 13.47 -10.04
C SER A 48 13.08 14.63 -10.18
N GLU A 49 13.37 15.58 -11.08
CA GLU A 49 12.49 16.71 -11.39
C GLU A 49 11.11 16.25 -11.87
N LEU A 50 11.07 15.30 -12.82
CA LEU A 50 9.83 14.73 -13.35
C LEU A 50 9.02 13.98 -12.29
N GLY A 51 9.67 13.27 -11.36
CA GLY A 51 9.00 12.62 -10.23
C GLY A 51 8.30 13.61 -9.32
N ASN A 52 8.98 14.71 -8.97
CA ASN A 52 8.40 15.80 -8.18
C ASN A 52 7.23 16.48 -8.93
N GLN A 53 7.42 16.79 -10.22
CA GLN A 53 6.37 17.36 -11.07
C GLN A 53 5.15 16.44 -11.12
N TYR A 54 5.35 15.13 -11.31
CA TYR A 54 4.29 14.14 -11.34
C TYR A 54 3.50 14.13 -10.03
N SER A 55 4.18 14.09 -8.88
CA SER A 55 3.56 14.07 -7.55
C SER A 55 2.76 15.35 -7.28
N ASN A 56 3.34 16.51 -7.60
CA ASN A 56 2.69 17.80 -7.44
C ASN A 56 1.45 17.91 -8.33
N ASN A 57 1.52 17.44 -9.58
CA ASN A 57 0.36 17.38 -10.47
C ASN A 57 -0.77 16.52 -9.89
N VAL A 58 -0.46 15.39 -9.24
CA VAL A 58 -1.47 14.54 -8.59
C VAL A 58 -2.10 15.26 -7.39
N LEU A 59 -1.27 15.88 -6.54
CA LEU A 59 -1.75 16.64 -5.37
C LEU A 59 -2.65 17.81 -5.81
N ASP A 60 -2.18 18.61 -6.76
CA ASP A 60 -2.93 19.76 -7.27
C ASP A 60 -4.21 19.33 -8.01
N ALA A 61 -4.18 18.25 -8.79
CA ALA A 61 -5.38 17.70 -9.43
C ALA A 61 -6.41 17.21 -8.40
N THR A 62 -5.93 16.65 -7.29
CA THR A 62 -6.78 16.24 -6.16
C THR A 62 -7.43 17.47 -5.54
N MET A 63 -6.63 18.44 -5.09
CA MET A 63 -7.12 19.66 -4.42
C MET A 63 -7.96 20.56 -5.34
N GLY A 64 -7.67 20.56 -6.64
CA GLY A 64 -8.35 21.35 -7.65
C GLY A 64 -9.72 20.80 -8.07
N TRP A 65 -10.13 19.64 -7.58
CA TRP A 65 -11.44 19.07 -7.84
C TRP A 65 -12.38 19.33 -6.67
N THR A 66 -13.54 19.95 -6.96
CA THR A 66 -14.63 20.12 -5.99
C THR A 66 -15.96 19.89 -6.71
N LYS A 67 -16.95 19.33 -6.00
CA LYS A 67 -18.32 19.18 -6.49
C LYS A 67 -19.28 19.86 -5.52
N LEU A 68 -19.77 21.04 -5.87
CA LEU A 68 -20.83 21.69 -5.11
C LEU A 68 -22.14 20.90 -5.28
N ILE A 69 -22.74 20.52 -4.15
CA ILE A 69 -24.06 19.88 -4.09
C ILE A 69 -24.96 20.82 -3.29
N THR A 70 -25.95 21.41 -3.97
CA THR A 70 -26.90 22.36 -3.38
C THR A 70 -28.24 21.71 -3.03
N ASP A 71 -28.57 20.61 -3.70
CA ASP A 71 -29.77 19.83 -3.44
C ASP A 71 -29.42 18.64 -2.54
N GLU A 72 -29.89 18.65 -1.30
CA GLU A 72 -29.63 17.56 -0.34
C GLU A 72 -30.18 16.21 -0.82
N SER A 73 -31.16 16.19 -1.71
CA SER A 73 -31.69 14.94 -2.27
C SER A 73 -30.68 14.20 -3.16
N GLU A 74 -29.65 14.90 -3.68
CA GLU A 74 -28.53 14.26 -4.39
C GLU A 74 -27.59 13.47 -3.45
N LEU A 75 -27.71 13.68 -2.14
CA LEU A 75 -26.92 13.00 -1.10
C LEU A 75 -27.69 11.83 -0.46
N ALA A 76 -28.92 11.55 -0.92
CA ALA A 76 -29.71 10.44 -0.42
C ALA A 76 -28.87 9.16 -0.46
N GLY A 77 -28.81 8.41 0.65
CA GLY A 77 -28.06 7.16 0.77
C GLY A 77 -26.59 7.27 1.19
N MET A 78 -26.02 8.48 1.28
CA MET A 78 -24.70 8.67 1.90
C MET A 78 -24.76 8.36 3.41
N PRO A 79 -23.72 7.71 3.98
CA PRO A 79 -23.64 7.49 5.43
C PRO A 79 -23.64 8.79 6.22
N GLU A 80 -24.18 8.76 7.45
CA GLU A 80 -24.23 9.94 8.33
C GLU A 80 -22.82 10.51 8.60
N SER A 81 -21.84 9.63 8.81
CA SER A 81 -20.43 10.02 8.97
C SER A 81 -19.88 10.80 7.77
N ALA A 82 -20.17 10.35 6.54
CA ALA A 82 -19.76 11.02 5.30
C ALA A 82 -20.46 12.38 5.14
N LEU A 83 -21.76 12.45 5.45
CA LEU A 83 -22.53 13.70 5.45
C LEU A 83 -21.98 14.70 6.47
N ALA A 84 -21.64 14.24 7.68
CA ALA A 84 -21.08 15.08 8.73
C ALA A 84 -19.69 15.63 8.33
N ALA A 85 -18.82 14.78 7.78
CA ALA A 85 -17.51 15.18 7.27
C ALA A 85 -17.64 16.22 6.14
N ALA A 86 -18.54 15.99 5.18
CA ALA A 86 -18.77 16.91 4.08
C ALA A 86 -19.34 18.27 4.56
N LYS A 87 -20.26 18.26 5.54
CA LYS A 87 -20.79 19.47 6.17
C LYS A 87 -19.73 20.24 6.94
N ALA A 88 -18.87 19.56 7.70
CA ALA A 88 -17.78 20.19 8.46
C ALA A 88 -16.83 20.94 7.51
N ARG A 89 -16.47 20.32 6.40
CA ARG A 89 -15.60 20.93 5.39
C ARG A 89 -16.26 22.08 4.64
N GLY A 90 -17.57 22.00 4.41
CA GLY A 90 -18.31 23.07 3.77
C GLY A 90 -18.51 24.33 4.60
N ARG A 91 -18.27 24.25 5.91
CA ARG A 91 -18.24 25.39 6.82
C ARG A 91 -16.85 26.04 6.89
N SER A 92 -15.77 25.28 6.67
CA SER A 92 -14.39 25.80 6.69
C SER A 92 -13.99 26.52 5.39
N GLU A 93 -14.57 26.14 4.26
CA GLU A 93 -14.44 26.90 3.00
C GLU A 93 -15.61 27.91 2.90
N ARG A 94 -15.34 29.18 2.54
CA ARG A 94 -16.33 30.28 2.46
C ARG A 94 -17.71 29.82 1.96
N ALA A 95 -18.70 29.89 2.86
CA ALA A 95 -20.15 29.80 2.68
C ALA A 95 -20.65 28.97 1.47
N GLY A 96 -21.05 27.73 1.74
CA GLY A 96 -21.99 26.99 0.88
C GLY A 96 -21.34 26.07 -0.15
N ARG A 97 -20.23 25.40 0.17
CA ARG A 97 -19.59 24.39 -0.69
C ARG A 97 -19.54 23.05 0.03
N LEU A 98 -19.95 21.93 -0.58
CA LEU A 98 -19.62 20.59 -0.08
C LEU A 98 -18.44 20.03 -0.90
N PRO A 99 -17.18 20.31 -0.57
CA PRO A 99 -16.06 19.74 -1.31
C PRO A 99 -15.86 18.26 -0.93
N VAL A 100 -16.30 17.34 -1.79
CA VAL A 100 -15.77 15.97 -1.80
C VAL A 100 -14.36 16.07 -2.40
N ASN A 101 -13.30 15.63 -1.70
CA ASN A 101 -11.94 15.56 -2.28
C ASN A 101 -11.67 14.15 -2.80
N ALA A 102 -10.87 14.03 -3.86
CA ALA A 102 -10.34 12.73 -4.31
C ALA A 102 -9.23 12.16 -3.39
N GLY A 103 -8.87 12.88 -2.31
CA GLY A 103 -7.84 12.51 -1.34
C GLY A 103 -8.35 11.79 -0.09
N TYR A 104 -9.63 11.43 -0.02
CA TYR A 104 -10.15 10.61 1.08
C TYR A 104 -9.81 9.13 0.88
N PRO A 105 -9.66 8.36 1.99
CA PRO A 105 -9.56 6.90 1.94
C PRO A 105 -10.72 6.40 1.09
N LYS A 106 -10.43 5.42 0.21
CA LYS A 106 -11.34 4.80 -0.77
C LYS A 106 -12.78 5.23 -0.52
N LEU A 107 -13.37 6.08 -1.38
CA LEU A 107 -14.81 6.37 -1.33
C LEU A 107 -15.50 5.03 -1.10
N SER A 108 -15.97 4.81 0.13
CA SER A 108 -16.49 3.51 0.50
C SER A 108 -17.74 3.32 -0.33
N ALA A 109 -17.97 2.09 -0.75
CA ALA A 109 -18.99 1.76 -1.72
C ALA A 109 -20.45 2.05 -1.27
N GLY A 110 -20.62 2.64 -0.08
CA GLY A 110 -21.87 3.21 0.41
C GLY A 110 -22.20 4.62 -0.07
N ASP A 111 -21.33 5.31 -0.82
CA ASP A 111 -21.62 6.66 -1.32
C ASP A 111 -22.56 6.65 -2.53
N ASP A 112 -23.84 6.97 -2.30
CA ASP A 112 -24.88 7.14 -3.34
C ASP A 112 -24.61 8.29 -4.34
N LEU A 113 -23.49 9.02 -4.19
CA LEU A 113 -22.98 9.94 -5.21
C LEU A 113 -22.77 9.27 -6.58
N LEU A 114 -22.69 7.93 -6.61
CA LEU A 114 -22.60 7.11 -7.82
C LEU A 114 -23.97 6.71 -8.42
N ARG A 115 -25.09 6.95 -7.73
CA ARG A 115 -26.39 6.31 -7.99
C ARG A 115 -27.52 7.24 -8.43
N GLN A 116 -27.29 8.12 -9.39
CA GLN A 116 -28.42 8.72 -10.13
C GLN A 116 -28.58 8.00 -11.48
N PRO A 117 -29.59 7.12 -11.66
CA PRO A 117 -29.87 6.44 -12.92
C PRO A 117 -30.59 7.40 -13.88
N ARG A 118 -29.91 8.45 -14.34
CA ARG A 118 -30.28 9.38 -15.45
C ARG A 118 -28.97 9.92 -16.05
N PRO A 119 -28.92 10.68 -17.17
CA PRO A 119 -27.71 10.86 -18.01
C PRO A 119 -26.53 11.64 -17.35
N CYS A 120 -26.56 11.82 -16.03
CA CYS A 120 -25.50 12.32 -15.18
C CYS A 120 -24.31 11.35 -15.02
N ALA A 121 -24.41 10.06 -15.32
CA ALA A 121 -23.22 9.19 -15.37
C ALA A 121 -22.19 9.62 -16.44
N LYS A 122 -22.63 10.37 -17.47
CA LYS A 122 -21.73 11.06 -18.43
C LYS A 122 -21.14 12.37 -17.88
N ARG A 123 -21.62 12.87 -16.73
CA ARG A 123 -21.23 14.15 -16.08
C ARG A 123 -20.56 13.99 -14.72
N CYS A 124 -20.72 12.87 -14.03
CA CYS A 124 -19.97 12.55 -12.81
C CYS A 124 -18.54 12.11 -13.18
N THR A 125 -17.75 13.05 -13.69
CA THR A 125 -16.29 12.93 -13.79
C THR A 125 -15.67 13.19 -12.42
N ALA A 126 -16.04 12.37 -11.42
CA ALA A 126 -15.18 12.13 -10.28
C ALA A 126 -14.25 11.01 -10.73
N PRO A 127 -12.96 11.28 -10.98
CA PRO A 127 -12.05 10.19 -11.24
C PRO A 127 -11.96 9.42 -9.91
N THR A 128 -12.35 8.15 -9.91
CA THR A 128 -12.19 7.20 -8.78
C THR A 128 -10.71 6.90 -8.47
N ALA A 129 -9.81 7.71 -9.01
CA ALA A 129 -8.40 7.85 -8.73
C ALA A 129 -8.11 9.35 -8.91
N PRO A 130 -7.15 9.96 -8.20
CA PRO A 130 -6.78 11.36 -8.39
C PRO A 130 -6.09 11.58 -9.75
N ALA A 131 -6.83 11.39 -10.84
CA ALA A 131 -6.37 11.59 -12.19
C ALA A 131 -6.75 13.00 -12.65
N PRO A 132 -5.89 13.69 -13.40
CA PRO A 132 -6.16 15.03 -13.91
C PRO A 132 -7.51 15.07 -14.65
N PRO A 133 -8.37 16.06 -14.36
CA PRO A 133 -9.68 16.13 -14.96
C PRO A 133 -9.57 16.22 -16.49
N ILE A 134 -10.39 15.42 -17.18
CA ILE A 134 -10.47 15.43 -18.66
C ILE A 134 -11.46 16.52 -19.13
N ARG A 135 -12.32 16.99 -18.22
CA ARG A 135 -13.38 17.99 -18.45
C ARG A 135 -13.48 18.93 -17.25
N GLY A 136 -14.00 20.14 -17.49
CA GLY A 136 -14.12 21.18 -16.46
C GLY A 136 -13.01 22.23 -16.55
N PRO A 137 -13.01 23.23 -15.66
CA PRO A 137 -12.15 24.42 -15.77
C PRO A 137 -10.65 24.13 -15.64
N ASN A 138 -10.29 23.01 -14.99
CA ASN A 138 -8.90 22.59 -14.79
C ASN A 138 -8.44 21.52 -15.80
N ALA A 139 -9.21 21.26 -16.87
CA ALA A 139 -8.89 20.21 -17.83
C ALA A 139 -7.53 20.46 -18.51
N GLY A 140 -6.67 19.44 -18.51
CA GLY A 140 -5.32 19.51 -19.09
C GLY A 140 -4.27 20.27 -18.29
N LYS A 141 -4.64 20.97 -17.19
CA LYS A 141 -3.71 21.80 -16.40
C LYS A 141 -2.59 20.98 -15.73
N TRP A 142 -2.91 19.79 -15.25
CA TRP A 142 -2.00 18.89 -14.53
C TRP A 142 -1.81 17.56 -15.27
N ASP A 143 -1.80 17.59 -16.61
CA ASP A 143 -1.72 16.36 -17.41
C ASP A 143 -0.34 15.68 -17.30
N ASN A 144 -0.30 14.53 -16.64
CA ASN A 144 0.90 13.70 -16.51
C ASN A 144 1.28 12.89 -17.78
N SER A 145 0.53 12.96 -18.90
CA SER A 145 0.89 12.25 -20.14
C SER A 145 2.31 12.53 -20.65
N PRO A 146 2.72 13.80 -20.88
CA PRO A 146 4.09 14.10 -21.32
C PRO A 146 5.14 13.72 -20.27
N VAL A 147 4.85 13.96 -18.99
CA VAL A 147 5.73 13.63 -17.86
C VAL A 147 6.03 12.12 -17.83
N MET A 148 4.99 11.29 -17.90
CA MET A 148 5.14 9.83 -17.94
C MET A 148 5.92 9.38 -19.18
N ALA A 149 5.61 9.92 -20.37
CA ALA A 149 6.31 9.53 -21.59
C ALA A 149 7.82 9.80 -21.50
N GLU A 150 8.20 10.95 -20.95
CA GLU A 150 9.60 11.33 -20.72
C GLU A 150 10.27 10.43 -19.67
N ILE A 151 9.62 10.19 -18.51
CA ILE A 151 10.12 9.27 -17.48
C ILE A 151 10.45 7.90 -18.06
N LEU A 152 9.58 7.35 -18.92
CA LEU A 152 9.77 6.01 -19.49
C LEU A 152 10.89 5.98 -20.53
N ALA A 153 11.01 7.01 -21.35
CA ALA A 153 12.11 7.15 -22.30
C ALA A 153 13.45 7.22 -21.55
N LEU A 154 13.54 8.08 -20.55
CA LEU A 154 14.75 8.31 -19.74
C LEU A 154 15.13 7.07 -18.93
N ARG A 155 14.17 6.36 -18.33
CA ARG A 155 14.43 5.10 -17.62
C ARG A 155 14.98 4.02 -18.55
N HIS A 156 14.45 3.92 -19.77
CA HIS A 156 14.97 2.97 -20.75
C HIS A 156 16.40 3.34 -21.17
N GLU A 157 16.66 4.62 -21.47
CA GLU A 157 17.99 5.11 -21.82
C GLU A 157 19.00 4.87 -20.69
N LEU A 158 18.63 5.17 -19.44
CA LEU A 158 19.46 4.93 -18.26
C LEU A 158 19.82 3.45 -18.10
N ALA A 159 18.86 2.55 -18.29
CA ALA A 159 19.12 1.11 -18.23
C ALA A 159 20.12 0.67 -19.32
N GLN A 160 19.97 1.16 -20.55
CA GLN A 160 20.88 0.87 -21.67
C GLN A 160 22.28 1.43 -21.43
N LEU A 161 22.42 2.61 -20.81
CA LEU A 161 23.72 3.17 -20.44
C LEU A 161 24.49 2.25 -19.50
N LEU A 162 23.78 1.66 -18.52
CA LEU A 162 24.31 0.72 -17.55
C LEU A 162 24.47 -0.72 -18.09
N GLY A 163 24.11 -0.98 -19.35
CA GLY A 163 24.25 -2.30 -19.97
C GLY A 163 23.09 -3.27 -19.72
N PHE A 164 21.95 -2.80 -19.19
CA PHE A 164 20.74 -3.62 -19.00
C PHE A 164 19.81 -3.55 -20.22
N ASP A 165 19.18 -4.67 -20.56
CA ASP A 165 18.19 -4.76 -21.65
C ASP A 165 16.92 -3.93 -21.40
N SER A 166 16.55 -3.73 -20.14
CA SER A 166 15.43 -2.90 -19.76
C SER A 166 15.56 -2.33 -18.35
N TYR A 167 14.73 -1.34 -18.04
CA TYR A 167 14.67 -0.79 -16.69
C TYR A 167 14.18 -1.82 -15.66
N ALA A 168 13.45 -2.86 -16.09
CA ALA A 168 13.07 -3.94 -15.20
C ALA A 168 14.30 -4.72 -14.73
N ASP A 169 15.19 -5.11 -15.64
CA ASP A 169 16.44 -5.80 -15.31
C ASP A 169 17.29 -4.96 -14.35
N LYS A 170 17.42 -3.65 -14.61
CA LYS A 170 18.09 -2.71 -13.70
C LYS A 170 17.42 -2.58 -12.32
N SER A 171 16.08 -2.69 -12.27
CA SER A 171 15.31 -2.59 -11.03
C SER A 171 15.43 -3.87 -10.20
N LEU A 172 15.53 -5.03 -10.85
CA LEU A 172 15.65 -6.34 -10.20
C LEU A 172 17.04 -6.61 -9.62
N ALA A 173 18.08 -5.92 -10.10
CA ALA A 173 19.44 -6.04 -9.58
C ALA A 173 19.58 -5.79 -8.05
N THR A 174 18.58 -5.15 -7.43
CA THR A 174 18.53 -4.88 -5.98
C THR A 174 17.36 -5.58 -5.27
N LYS A 175 16.74 -6.58 -5.91
CA LYS A 175 15.55 -7.28 -5.42
C LYS A 175 15.82 -8.80 -5.30
N MET A 176 14.88 -9.54 -4.70
CA MET A 176 14.93 -10.99 -4.59
C MET A 176 14.67 -11.68 -5.92
N ALA A 177 13.69 -11.18 -6.69
CA ALA A 177 13.42 -11.74 -8.01
C ALA A 177 14.62 -11.52 -8.93
N GLU A 178 15.10 -12.62 -9.52
CA GLU A 178 16.38 -12.65 -10.23
C GLU A 178 16.29 -12.04 -11.63
N ASN A 179 15.12 -12.13 -12.27
CA ASN A 179 14.92 -11.65 -13.62
C ASN A 179 13.44 -11.36 -13.94
N PRO A 180 13.14 -10.59 -15.00
CA PRO A 180 11.76 -10.22 -15.31
C PRO A 180 10.85 -11.40 -15.68
N GLN A 181 11.41 -12.51 -16.17
CA GLN A 181 10.62 -13.68 -16.54
C GLN A 181 10.06 -14.37 -15.31
N GLN A 182 10.85 -14.50 -14.23
CA GLN A 182 10.39 -15.04 -12.94
C GLN A 182 9.18 -14.25 -12.39
N VAL A 183 9.24 -12.91 -12.46
CA VAL A 183 8.12 -12.05 -12.05
C VAL A 183 6.89 -12.27 -12.94
N LEU A 184 7.07 -12.39 -14.25
CA LEU A 184 5.97 -12.66 -15.17
C LEU A 184 5.33 -14.02 -14.95
N ASP A 185 6.14 -15.05 -14.67
CA ASP A 185 5.67 -16.41 -14.41
C ASP A 185 4.86 -16.45 -13.11
N PHE A 186 5.37 -15.84 -12.04
CA PHE A 186 4.65 -15.65 -10.77
C PHE A 186 3.28 -15.00 -10.98
N LEU A 187 3.24 -13.84 -11.64
CA LEU A 187 2.00 -13.09 -11.89
C LEU A 187 1.02 -13.86 -12.80
N THR A 188 1.56 -14.65 -13.74
CA THR A 188 0.74 -15.46 -14.65
C THR A 188 0.13 -16.66 -13.93
N ASP A 189 0.88 -17.33 -13.05
CA ASP A 189 0.35 -18.45 -12.25
C ASP A 189 -0.76 -17.97 -11.31
N LEU A 190 -0.52 -16.87 -10.60
CA LEU A 190 -1.54 -16.26 -9.75
C LEU A 190 -2.82 -15.90 -10.53
N ALA A 191 -2.66 -15.23 -11.68
CA ALA A 191 -3.80 -14.86 -12.52
C ALA A 191 -4.55 -16.11 -13.02
N LYS A 192 -3.85 -17.19 -13.37
CA LYS A 192 -4.44 -18.44 -13.82
C LYS A 192 -5.31 -19.09 -12.73
N ARG A 193 -4.85 -19.08 -11.48
CA ARG A 193 -5.58 -19.66 -10.34
C ARG A 193 -6.76 -18.80 -9.88
N ALA A 194 -6.59 -17.47 -9.83
CA ALA A 194 -7.61 -16.55 -9.33
C ALA A 194 -8.74 -16.26 -10.33
N ARG A 195 -8.42 -16.20 -11.64
CA ARG A 195 -9.36 -15.76 -12.68
C ARG A 195 -10.69 -16.53 -12.72
N PRO A 196 -10.74 -17.88 -12.66
CA PRO A 196 -12.01 -18.61 -12.73
C PRO A 196 -12.98 -18.19 -11.61
N GLN A 197 -12.46 -17.98 -10.40
CA GLN A 197 -13.25 -17.50 -9.28
C GLN A 197 -13.71 -16.06 -9.51
N GLY A 198 -12.83 -15.18 -9.97
CA GLY A 198 -13.21 -13.80 -10.26
C GLY A 198 -14.30 -13.67 -11.33
N GLU A 199 -14.23 -14.47 -12.42
CA GLU A 199 -15.27 -14.48 -13.46
C GLU A 199 -16.63 -14.91 -12.90
N LYS A 200 -16.63 -15.88 -11.98
CA LYS A 200 -17.83 -16.33 -11.26
C LYS A 200 -18.40 -15.24 -10.34
N GLU A 201 -17.55 -14.58 -9.57
CA GLU A 201 -17.95 -13.50 -8.66
C GLU A 201 -18.55 -12.31 -9.41
N LEU A 202 -17.93 -11.89 -10.53
CA LEU A 202 -18.51 -10.85 -11.39
C LEU A 202 -19.85 -11.27 -12.00
N ALA A 203 -20.01 -12.53 -12.39
CA ALA A 203 -21.28 -13.03 -12.89
C ALA A 203 -22.37 -13.02 -11.80
N GLN A 204 -22.03 -13.39 -10.57
CA GLN A 204 -22.92 -13.30 -9.41
C GLN A 204 -23.34 -11.86 -9.14
N LEU A 205 -22.41 -10.91 -9.20
CA LEU A 205 -22.69 -9.48 -9.03
C LEU A 205 -23.66 -8.95 -10.11
N ARG A 206 -23.45 -9.33 -11.37
CA ARG A 206 -24.37 -8.99 -12.47
C ARG A 206 -25.76 -9.58 -12.25
N ALA A 207 -25.85 -10.84 -11.83
CA ALA A 207 -27.14 -11.49 -11.56
C ALA A 207 -27.89 -10.78 -10.42
N PHE A 208 -27.17 -10.44 -9.35
CA PHE A 208 -27.72 -9.69 -8.21
C PHE A 208 -28.22 -8.30 -8.62
N ALA A 209 -27.41 -7.53 -9.35
CA ALA A 209 -27.80 -6.20 -9.81
C ALA A 209 -29.03 -6.23 -10.73
N LYS A 210 -29.13 -7.27 -11.57
CA LYS A 210 -30.32 -7.48 -12.41
C LYS A 210 -31.55 -7.85 -11.61
N ALA A 211 -31.44 -8.80 -10.67
CA ALA A 211 -32.56 -9.30 -9.89
C ALA A 211 -33.13 -8.25 -8.92
N GLU A 212 -32.27 -7.57 -8.18
CA GLU A 212 -32.67 -6.64 -7.11
C GLU A 212 -32.89 -5.20 -7.59
N PHE A 213 -32.25 -4.81 -8.70
CA PHE A 213 -32.25 -3.41 -9.16
C PHE A 213 -32.57 -3.22 -10.64
N GLY A 214 -32.87 -4.30 -11.38
CA GLY A 214 -33.21 -4.23 -12.81
C GLY A 214 -32.07 -3.74 -13.71
N VAL A 215 -30.81 -3.87 -13.29
CA VAL A 215 -29.65 -3.42 -14.06
C VAL A 215 -29.11 -4.55 -14.93
N ASP A 216 -29.34 -4.45 -16.24
CA ASP A 216 -28.91 -5.47 -17.20
C ASP A 216 -27.40 -5.46 -17.50
N GLU A 217 -26.75 -4.30 -17.44
CA GLU A 217 -25.32 -4.15 -17.73
C GLU A 217 -24.63 -3.30 -16.66
N LEU A 218 -23.64 -3.89 -15.98
CA LEU A 218 -22.80 -3.18 -15.01
C LEU A 218 -21.69 -2.40 -15.72
N GLN A 219 -21.67 -1.09 -15.52
CA GLN A 219 -20.58 -0.23 -15.91
C GLN A 219 -19.48 -0.21 -14.85
N PRO A 220 -18.24 0.22 -15.16
CA PRO A 220 -17.13 0.21 -14.22
C PRO A 220 -17.40 1.01 -12.92
N TRP A 221 -18.20 2.08 -12.99
CA TRP A 221 -18.58 2.88 -11.81
C TRP A 221 -19.70 2.24 -10.97
N ASP A 222 -20.42 1.25 -11.53
CA ASP A 222 -21.48 0.53 -10.83
C ASP A 222 -20.92 -0.59 -9.92
N ILE A 223 -19.72 -1.10 -10.24
CA ILE A 223 -19.13 -2.28 -9.60
C ILE A 223 -19.01 -2.09 -8.09
N ALA A 224 -18.39 -1.00 -7.63
CA ALA A 224 -18.20 -0.76 -6.19
C ALA A 224 -19.56 -0.71 -5.47
N TYR A 225 -20.47 0.12 -5.97
CA TYR A 225 -21.79 0.33 -5.39
C TYR A 225 -22.59 -0.98 -5.26
N TYR A 226 -22.74 -1.76 -6.35
CA TYR A 226 -23.50 -3.00 -6.27
C TYR A 226 -22.77 -4.09 -5.48
N SER A 227 -21.45 -4.02 -5.36
CA SER A 227 -20.71 -4.95 -4.49
C SER A 227 -21.05 -4.71 -3.03
N GLU A 228 -21.17 -3.46 -2.62
CA GLU A 228 -21.59 -3.13 -1.25
C GLU A 228 -23.04 -3.53 -1.01
N LYS A 229 -23.93 -3.29 -1.97
CA LYS A 229 -25.32 -3.77 -1.87
C LYS A 229 -25.41 -5.30 -1.80
N GLN A 230 -24.60 -6.01 -2.58
CA GLN A 230 -24.57 -7.46 -2.54
C GLN A 230 -23.94 -7.97 -1.23
N LYS A 231 -22.85 -7.36 -0.76
CA LYS A 231 -22.22 -7.67 0.53
C LYS A 231 -23.24 -7.48 1.67
N GLN A 232 -23.96 -6.36 1.68
CA GLN A 232 -25.04 -6.10 2.64
C GLN A 232 -26.16 -7.13 2.54
N HIS A 233 -26.58 -7.50 1.32
CA HIS A 233 -27.63 -8.50 1.12
C HIS A 233 -27.22 -9.91 1.59
N LEU A 234 -25.99 -10.33 1.29
CA LEU A 234 -25.49 -11.68 1.61
C LEU A 234 -25.12 -11.84 3.08
N TYR A 235 -24.53 -10.80 3.69
CA TYR A 235 -23.92 -10.88 5.01
C TYR A 235 -24.61 -10.02 6.07
N SER A 236 -25.58 -9.17 5.69
CA SER A 236 -26.27 -8.25 6.61
C SER A 236 -25.30 -7.40 7.44
N ILE A 237 -24.23 -6.91 6.80
CA ILE A 237 -23.19 -6.09 7.42
C ILE A 237 -22.80 -4.92 6.50
N SER A 238 -22.49 -3.77 7.11
CA SER A 238 -21.89 -2.62 6.44
C SER A 238 -20.77 -2.03 7.28
N ASP A 239 -19.85 -1.31 6.63
CA ASP A 239 -18.74 -0.64 7.31
C ASP A 239 -19.24 0.39 8.34
N GLU A 240 -20.39 1.02 8.09
CA GLU A 240 -20.99 2.01 9.00
C GLU A 240 -21.56 1.35 10.27
N GLN A 241 -22.02 0.10 10.20
CA GLN A 241 -22.43 -0.66 11.39
C GLN A 241 -21.25 -1.05 12.27
N LEU A 242 -20.08 -1.28 11.67
CA LEU A 242 -18.84 -1.64 12.37
C LEU A 242 -18.12 -0.42 12.95
N ARG A 243 -18.22 0.73 12.30
CA ARG A 243 -17.47 1.96 12.63
C ARG A 243 -17.54 2.38 14.10
N PRO A 244 -18.69 2.32 14.81
CA PRO A 244 -18.74 2.64 16.24
C PRO A 244 -17.86 1.77 17.13
N TYR A 245 -17.43 0.59 16.66
CA TYR A 245 -16.61 -0.37 17.40
C TYR A 245 -15.10 -0.20 17.18
N PHE A 246 -14.68 0.71 16.30
CA PHE A 246 -13.26 0.96 16.04
C PHE A 246 -12.87 2.41 16.34
N PRO A 247 -13.06 2.90 17.60
CA PRO A 247 -12.52 4.19 17.98
C PRO A 247 -10.98 4.14 17.99
N GLU A 248 -10.33 5.21 17.55
CA GLU A 248 -8.86 5.29 17.40
C GLU A 248 -8.11 4.75 18.61
N ASN A 249 -8.48 5.20 19.81
CA ASN A 249 -7.77 4.83 21.04
C ASN A 249 -7.82 3.30 21.29
N LYS A 250 -8.93 2.64 20.93
CA LYS A 250 -9.03 1.18 21.03
C LYS A 250 -8.17 0.49 19.97
N ALA A 251 -8.23 0.95 18.72
CA ALA A 251 -7.44 0.37 17.64
C ALA A 251 -5.92 0.50 17.89
N VAL A 252 -5.44 1.67 18.30
CA VAL A 252 -4.03 1.95 18.60
C VAL A 252 -3.54 1.16 19.82
N ASN A 253 -4.31 1.12 20.90
CA ASN A 253 -3.91 0.32 22.07
C ASN A 253 -3.98 -1.18 21.78
N GLY A 254 -4.94 -1.63 20.98
CA GLY A 254 -5.04 -3.02 20.56
C GLY A 254 -3.84 -3.45 19.73
N LEU A 255 -3.38 -2.61 18.81
CA LEU A 255 -2.12 -2.81 18.09
C LEU A 255 -0.94 -2.99 19.06
N PHE A 256 -0.79 -2.12 20.06
CA PHE A 256 0.28 -2.23 21.05
C PHE A 256 0.15 -3.50 21.90
N GLU A 257 -1.07 -3.93 22.23
CA GLU A 257 -1.31 -5.17 22.96
C GLU A 257 -0.94 -6.41 22.12
N VAL A 258 -1.26 -6.44 20.82
CA VAL A 258 -0.79 -7.52 19.91
C VAL A 258 0.73 -7.61 19.96
N VAL A 259 1.40 -6.47 19.75
CA VAL A 259 2.87 -6.36 19.70
C VAL A 259 3.51 -6.78 21.02
N LYS A 260 2.90 -6.43 22.15
CA LYS A 260 3.33 -6.87 23.48
C LYS A 260 3.21 -8.39 23.64
N ARG A 261 2.12 -9.00 23.19
CA ARG A 261 1.90 -10.46 23.31
C ARG A 261 2.87 -11.26 22.45
N ILE A 262 3.08 -10.86 21.21
CA ILE A 262 3.90 -11.64 20.27
C ILE A 262 5.40 -11.32 20.40
N TYR A 263 5.78 -10.08 20.71
CA TYR A 263 7.19 -9.65 20.74
C TYR A 263 7.70 -9.22 22.11
N GLY A 264 6.84 -9.10 23.14
CA GLY A 264 7.25 -8.57 24.44
C GLY A 264 7.60 -7.07 24.41
N ILE A 265 7.15 -6.33 23.38
CA ILE A 265 7.46 -4.91 23.20
C ILE A 265 6.31 -4.05 23.73
N THR A 266 6.63 -3.06 24.56
CA THR A 266 5.65 -2.13 25.15
C THR A 266 5.86 -0.72 24.58
N ALA A 267 4.77 -0.08 24.15
CA ALA A 267 4.79 1.32 23.73
C ALA A 267 4.49 2.28 24.91
N LYS A 268 5.21 3.39 24.98
CA LYS A 268 4.97 4.48 25.94
C LYS A 268 4.90 5.81 25.20
N GLU A 269 3.82 6.56 25.41
CA GLU A 269 3.65 7.88 24.80
C GLU A 269 4.49 8.94 25.52
N ARG A 270 5.03 9.88 24.75
CA ARG A 270 5.70 11.09 25.24
C ARG A 270 5.11 12.33 24.59
N THR A 271 4.98 13.38 25.37
CA THR A 271 4.36 14.65 24.97
C THR A 271 5.32 15.83 25.04
N ASP A 272 6.56 15.59 25.48
CA ASP A 272 7.63 16.58 25.62
C ASP A 272 8.57 16.62 24.40
N ILE A 273 8.05 16.20 23.24
CA ILE A 273 8.78 16.12 21.96
C ILE A 273 8.20 17.13 20.97
N ASP A 274 9.08 17.79 20.21
CA ASP A 274 8.68 18.70 19.16
C ASP A 274 7.92 17.99 18.03
N VAL A 275 6.78 18.55 17.64
CA VAL A 275 5.91 18.02 16.57
C VAL A 275 5.52 19.12 15.58
N TRP A 276 5.28 18.76 14.32
CA TRP A 276 4.91 19.71 13.26
C TRP A 276 3.41 20.02 13.21
N HIS A 277 2.58 19.25 13.91
CA HIS A 277 1.13 19.42 13.94
C HIS A 277 0.57 18.90 15.28
N PRO A 278 -0.44 19.56 15.88
CA PRO A 278 -0.98 19.20 17.20
C PRO A 278 -1.58 17.79 17.29
N ASP A 279 -2.02 17.24 16.16
CA ASP A 279 -2.56 15.87 16.09
C ASP A 279 -1.47 14.77 16.03
N VAL A 280 -0.19 15.14 15.96
CA VAL A 280 0.92 14.17 15.91
C VAL A 280 1.27 13.72 17.32
N ARG A 281 1.34 12.41 17.51
CA ARG A 281 1.72 11.77 18.78
C ARG A 281 3.09 11.14 18.65
N PHE A 282 3.84 11.02 19.75
CA PHE A 282 5.15 10.39 19.77
C PHE A 282 5.21 9.27 20.80
N PHE A 283 5.83 8.15 20.42
CA PHE A 283 5.93 6.96 21.25
C PHE A 283 7.34 6.38 21.24
N GLU A 284 7.68 5.73 22.35
CA GLU A 284 8.90 4.95 22.52
C GLU A 284 8.53 3.46 22.72
N LEU A 285 9.32 2.57 22.10
CA LEU A 285 9.16 1.13 22.22
C LEU A 285 10.22 0.54 23.14
N TYR A 286 9.79 -0.18 24.17
CA TYR A 286 10.64 -0.81 25.17
C TYR A 286 10.51 -2.32 25.11
N ASP A 287 11.62 -3.06 25.25
CA ASP A 287 11.57 -4.51 25.41
C ASP A 287 11.29 -4.95 26.86
N GLU A 288 11.23 -6.26 27.08
CA GLU A 288 10.94 -6.86 28.40
C GLU A 288 12.01 -6.55 29.46
N LYS A 289 13.21 -6.12 29.03
CA LYS A 289 14.28 -5.66 29.92
C LYS A 289 14.21 -4.14 30.16
N ASN A 290 13.14 -3.50 29.68
CA ASN A 290 12.94 -2.06 29.69
C ASN A 290 14.06 -1.31 28.94
N GLU A 291 14.68 -1.93 27.92
CA GLU A 291 15.61 -1.29 27.00
C GLU A 291 14.83 -0.54 25.90
N LEU A 292 15.16 0.72 25.66
CA LEU A 292 14.62 1.46 24.51
C LEU A 292 15.10 0.81 23.20
N ARG A 293 14.15 0.39 22.38
CA ARG A 293 14.41 -0.24 21.08
C ARG A 293 14.36 0.74 19.93
N GLY A 294 13.35 1.61 19.90
CA GLY A 294 13.19 2.66 18.91
C GLY A 294 12.01 3.55 19.27
N SER A 295 11.75 4.56 18.46
CA SER A 295 10.66 5.52 18.69
C SER A 295 9.94 5.86 17.39
N PHE A 296 8.75 6.42 17.47
CA PHE A 296 8.03 6.85 16.27
C PHE A 296 7.07 8.01 16.51
N TYR A 297 6.86 8.78 15.45
CA TYR A 297 5.77 9.73 15.33
C TYR A 297 4.57 9.06 14.66
N LEU A 298 3.37 9.34 15.15
CA LEU A 298 2.11 8.83 14.62
C LEU A 298 1.24 10.00 14.14
N ASP A 299 1.00 10.07 12.83
CA ASP A 299 0.23 11.14 12.17
C ASP A 299 -0.95 10.54 11.36
N LEU A 300 -2.09 10.35 12.02
CA LEU A 300 -3.18 9.51 11.50
C LEU A 300 -4.09 10.20 10.49
N TYR A 301 -4.32 11.50 10.62
CA TYR A 301 -5.49 12.11 10.00
C TYR A 301 -5.23 12.76 8.63
N ALA A 302 -6.25 12.72 7.78
CA ALA A 302 -6.28 13.48 6.53
C ALA A 302 -6.40 14.99 6.79
N ARG A 303 -5.63 15.79 6.05
CA ARG A 303 -5.70 17.25 6.08
C ARG A 303 -5.17 17.87 4.78
N GLU A 304 -5.51 19.14 4.55
CA GLU A 304 -4.94 19.89 3.44
C GLU A 304 -3.42 19.94 3.50
N ASN A 305 -2.78 19.97 2.32
CA ASN A 305 -1.32 19.98 2.16
C ASN A 305 -0.59 18.74 2.71
N LYS A 306 -1.30 17.69 3.14
CA LYS A 306 -0.73 16.37 3.43
C LYS A 306 -0.90 15.46 2.21
N ARG A 307 0.15 14.75 1.83
CA ARG A 307 0.10 13.71 0.78
C ARG A 307 -0.93 12.63 1.15
N GLY A 308 -1.73 12.19 0.20
CA GLY A 308 -2.70 11.10 0.41
C GLY A 308 -2.06 9.71 0.53
N GLY A 309 -2.84 8.72 0.96
CA GLY A 309 -2.38 7.34 1.19
C GLY A 309 -1.98 7.06 2.63
N ALA A 310 -1.23 5.99 2.86
CA ALA A 310 -0.55 5.71 4.13
C ALA A 310 0.89 5.30 3.79
N TRP A 311 1.82 5.58 4.70
CA TRP A 311 3.21 5.19 4.56
C TRP A 311 3.95 5.28 5.90
N MET A 312 5.00 4.48 6.00
CA MET A 312 6.07 4.61 6.96
C MET A 312 7.29 5.25 6.29
N ASP A 313 8.03 6.07 7.02
CA ASP A 313 9.30 6.65 6.60
C ASP A 313 10.30 6.62 7.76
N ASP A 314 11.60 6.61 7.47
CA ASP A 314 12.62 6.71 8.51
C ASP A 314 12.95 8.18 8.83
N CYS A 315 12.99 8.51 10.13
CA CYS A 315 13.51 9.80 10.59
C CYS A 315 15.03 9.68 10.78
N VAL A 316 15.45 8.68 11.54
CA VAL A 316 16.85 8.28 11.69
C VAL A 316 16.95 6.76 11.81
N GLY A 317 17.96 6.16 11.19
CA GLY A 317 18.26 4.73 11.30
C GLY A 317 19.08 4.37 12.54
N GLN A 318 19.06 3.08 12.91
CA GLN A 318 19.98 2.54 13.91
C GLN A 318 21.40 2.51 13.33
N MET A 319 22.37 3.04 14.07
CA MET A 319 23.77 2.91 13.70
C MET A 319 24.71 3.05 14.90
N ARG A 320 25.83 2.33 14.87
CA ARG A 320 26.96 2.63 15.75
C ARG A 320 27.77 3.78 15.14
N LYS A 321 27.85 4.89 15.87
CA LYS A 321 28.60 6.08 15.46
C LYS A 321 30.10 5.84 15.61
N ALA A 322 30.90 6.71 14.98
CA ALA A 322 32.35 6.63 15.03
C ALA A 322 32.92 6.76 16.46
N ASP A 323 32.23 7.45 17.37
CA ASP A 323 32.60 7.55 18.79
C ASP A 323 32.20 6.31 19.63
N GLY A 324 31.64 5.29 18.98
CA GLY A 324 31.18 4.07 19.62
C GLY A 324 29.77 4.15 20.22
N SER A 325 29.11 5.31 20.23
CA SER A 325 27.73 5.43 20.72
C SER A 325 26.73 4.79 19.76
N LEU A 326 25.64 4.23 20.30
CA LEU A 326 24.56 3.62 19.51
C LEU A 326 23.42 4.64 19.33
N GLN A 327 23.15 5.01 18.09
CA GLN A 327 21.94 5.75 17.71
C GLN A 327 20.77 4.79 17.62
N LYS A 328 19.66 5.10 18.30
CA LYS A 328 18.41 4.34 18.20
C LYS A 328 17.56 4.85 17.04
N PRO A 329 16.81 3.95 16.35
CA PRO A 329 16.00 4.31 15.20
C PRO A 329 14.75 5.10 15.61
N VAL A 330 14.35 6.04 14.74
CA VAL A 330 13.08 6.79 14.84
C VAL A 330 12.33 6.70 13.52
N ALA A 331 11.03 6.43 13.56
CA ALA A 331 10.15 6.31 12.40
C ALA A 331 9.08 7.42 12.33
N TYR A 332 8.60 7.70 11.14
CA TYR A 332 7.35 8.42 10.87
C TYR A 332 6.30 7.41 10.40
N LEU A 333 5.16 7.33 11.07
CA LEU A 333 4.00 6.54 10.62
C LEU A 333 2.88 7.50 10.26
N THR A 334 2.50 7.53 8.98
CA THR A 334 1.56 8.50 8.44
C THR A 334 0.38 7.79 7.77
N CYS A 335 -0.83 8.15 8.17
CA CYS A 335 -2.08 7.69 7.55
C CYS A 335 -2.93 8.89 7.08
N ASN A 336 -4.07 8.62 6.45
CA ASN A 336 -5.03 9.65 6.04
C ASN A 336 -6.47 9.26 6.45
N PHE A 337 -6.64 8.97 7.73
CA PHE A 337 -7.93 8.56 8.31
C PHE A 337 -8.85 9.75 8.57
N ASN A 338 -10.11 9.43 8.80
CA ASN A 338 -11.12 10.41 9.19
C ASN A 338 -10.79 11.05 10.55
N ARG A 339 -10.94 12.38 10.61
CA ARG A 339 -10.74 13.16 11.84
C ARG A 339 -11.91 12.99 12.80
N PRO A 340 -11.71 13.29 14.10
CA PRO A 340 -12.81 13.52 15.04
C PRO A 340 -13.79 14.58 14.49
N VAL A 341 -15.10 14.32 14.57
CA VAL A 341 -16.16 15.24 14.09
C VAL A 341 -17.20 15.42 15.19
N SER A 342 -17.69 16.66 15.37
CA SER A 342 -18.79 16.99 16.29
C SER A 342 -18.60 16.50 17.73
N GLY A 343 -17.37 16.54 18.25
CA GLY A 343 -17.05 16.11 19.62
C GLY A 343 -16.98 14.59 19.82
N LYS A 344 -17.22 13.79 18.77
CA LYS A 344 -16.99 12.33 18.79
C LYS A 344 -15.51 12.02 18.52
N PRO A 345 -14.96 10.93 19.09
CA PRO A 345 -13.62 10.47 18.75
C PRO A 345 -13.52 10.11 17.26
N ALA A 346 -12.30 9.99 16.74
CA ALA A 346 -12.10 9.42 15.41
C ALA A 346 -12.57 7.94 15.43
N LEU A 347 -13.47 7.61 14.50
CA LEU A 347 -14.02 6.26 14.34
C LEU A 347 -13.57 5.70 12.99
N PHE A 348 -12.79 4.64 13.05
CA PHE A 348 -12.18 4.01 11.90
C PHE A 348 -13.12 3.00 11.25
N THR A 349 -13.01 2.88 9.94
CA THR A 349 -13.42 1.68 9.21
C THR A 349 -12.44 0.54 9.52
N HIS A 350 -12.85 -0.70 9.29
CA HIS A 350 -11.96 -1.85 9.48
C HIS A 350 -10.74 -1.80 8.54
N ASP A 351 -10.91 -1.33 7.30
CA ASP A 351 -9.80 -1.04 6.35
C ASP A 351 -8.77 -0.04 6.91
N GLU A 352 -9.21 1.00 7.62
CA GLU A 352 -8.32 1.96 8.28
C GLU A 352 -7.55 1.29 9.45
N VAL A 353 -8.17 0.35 10.17
CA VAL A 353 -7.46 -0.45 11.20
C VAL A 353 -6.41 -1.37 10.57
N ILE A 354 -6.74 -2.05 9.47
CA ILE A 354 -5.76 -2.86 8.72
C ILE A 354 -4.59 -2.00 8.26
N THR A 355 -4.89 -0.82 7.69
CA THR A 355 -3.86 0.14 7.23
C THR A 355 -2.95 0.57 8.38
N LEU A 356 -3.49 0.82 9.58
CA LEU A 356 -2.69 1.15 10.75
C LEU A 356 -1.72 0.01 11.12
N PHE A 357 -2.17 -1.24 11.10
CA PHE A 357 -1.33 -2.41 11.38
C PHE A 357 -0.26 -2.61 10.29
N HIS A 358 -0.61 -2.39 9.02
CA HIS A 358 0.31 -2.42 7.89
C HIS A 358 1.48 -1.46 8.11
N GLU A 359 1.20 -0.17 8.32
CA GLU A 359 2.26 0.83 8.52
C GLU A 359 3.07 0.56 9.79
N PHE A 360 2.44 0.03 10.83
CA PHE A 360 3.14 -0.34 12.05
C PHE A 360 4.09 -1.53 11.84
N GLY A 361 3.77 -2.47 10.96
CA GLY A 361 4.68 -3.55 10.58
C GLY A 361 5.97 -3.06 9.93
N HIS A 362 5.89 -2.08 9.02
CA HIS A 362 7.09 -1.37 8.53
C HIS A 362 7.84 -0.66 9.67
N GLY A 363 7.10 0.03 10.54
CA GLY A 363 7.64 0.68 11.73
C GLY A 363 8.43 -0.28 12.61
N LEU A 364 7.89 -1.47 12.88
CA LEU A 364 8.53 -2.52 13.67
C LEU A 364 9.81 -3.02 13.00
N HIS A 365 9.80 -3.23 11.68
CA HIS A 365 10.98 -3.68 10.94
C HIS A 365 12.13 -2.67 11.05
N HIS A 366 11.82 -1.38 11.03
CA HIS A 366 12.82 -0.33 11.27
C HIS A 366 13.26 -0.23 12.73
N MET A 367 12.29 -0.16 13.65
CA MET A 367 12.54 0.18 15.05
C MET A 367 13.14 -0.98 15.87
N LEU A 368 12.88 -2.23 15.50
CA LEU A 368 13.32 -3.40 16.26
C LEU A 368 14.63 -4.03 15.76
N THR A 369 15.22 -3.46 14.70
CA THR A 369 16.54 -3.87 14.20
C THR A 369 17.58 -3.98 15.31
N ARG A 370 18.45 -5.00 15.24
CA ARG A 370 19.67 -5.12 16.05
C ARG A 370 20.93 -4.87 15.21
N ILE A 371 20.77 -4.55 13.93
CA ILE A 371 21.87 -4.20 13.04
C ILE A 371 22.33 -2.78 13.30
N GLU A 372 23.63 -2.60 13.49
CA GLU A 372 24.26 -1.32 13.80
C GLU A 372 25.01 -0.71 12.61
N THR A 373 25.01 -1.41 11.46
CA THR A 373 25.61 -0.94 10.21
C THR A 373 24.55 -0.21 9.40
N ALA A 374 24.66 1.12 9.30
CA ALA A 374 23.63 2.00 8.75
C ALA A 374 23.09 1.55 7.39
N GLY A 375 23.96 1.14 6.46
CA GLY A 375 23.56 0.74 5.10
C GLY A 375 22.68 -0.51 5.00
N VAL A 376 22.50 -1.24 6.10
CA VAL A 376 21.69 -2.48 6.18
C VAL A 376 20.85 -2.58 7.46
N ALA A 377 20.67 -1.47 8.18
CA ALA A 377 19.92 -1.44 9.43
C ALA A 377 18.45 -1.08 9.23
N GLY A 378 17.55 -1.73 9.97
CA GLY A 378 16.12 -1.51 9.82
C GLY A 378 15.67 -1.93 8.43
N ILE A 379 14.94 -1.06 7.74
CA ILE A 379 14.52 -1.31 6.35
C ILE A 379 15.61 -1.02 5.31
N SER A 380 16.75 -0.43 5.71
CA SER A 380 17.87 -0.16 4.79
C SER A 380 18.47 -1.45 4.27
N GLY A 381 18.78 -1.49 2.98
CA GLY A 381 19.40 -2.64 2.32
C GLY A 381 18.49 -3.85 2.15
N VAL A 382 17.25 -3.81 2.63
CA VAL A 382 16.24 -4.85 2.42
C VAL A 382 15.76 -4.80 0.96
N PRO A 383 15.76 -5.93 0.24
CA PRO A 383 15.15 -6.03 -1.09
C PRO A 383 13.71 -5.52 -1.12
N TRP A 384 13.38 -4.74 -2.15
CA TRP A 384 12.08 -4.05 -2.25
C TRP A 384 10.88 -5.00 -2.39
N ASP A 385 11.09 -6.25 -2.78
CA ASP A 385 10.08 -7.33 -2.85
C ASP A 385 10.00 -8.19 -1.59
N ALA A 386 10.76 -7.83 -0.54
CA ALA A 386 10.63 -8.37 0.81
C ALA A 386 10.18 -7.33 1.85
N VAL A 387 10.30 -6.02 1.54
CA VAL A 387 10.06 -4.95 2.52
C VAL A 387 8.62 -4.92 3.05
N GLU A 388 7.68 -5.40 2.23
CA GLU A 388 6.24 -5.49 2.55
C GLU A 388 5.88 -6.71 3.42
N LEU A 389 6.80 -7.65 3.65
CA LEU A 389 6.52 -8.83 4.47
C LEU A 389 6.06 -8.44 5.88
N PRO A 390 6.81 -7.64 6.67
CA PRO A 390 6.37 -7.29 8.02
C PRO A 390 5.10 -6.45 8.09
N SER A 391 4.84 -5.59 7.09
CA SER A 391 3.63 -4.77 7.05
C SER A 391 2.39 -5.64 6.82
N GLN A 392 2.36 -6.40 5.73
CA GLN A 392 1.26 -7.30 5.39
C GLN A 392 1.05 -8.39 6.44
N PHE A 393 2.14 -8.86 7.06
CA PHE A 393 2.07 -9.84 8.14
C PHE A 393 1.24 -9.34 9.33
N MET A 394 1.42 -8.09 9.75
CA MET A 394 0.69 -7.51 10.90
C MET A 394 -0.81 -7.36 10.64
N GLU A 395 -1.24 -7.24 9.38
CA GLU A 395 -2.66 -7.11 9.02
C GLU A 395 -3.52 -8.30 9.46
N ASN A 396 -2.92 -9.48 9.57
CA ASN A 396 -3.65 -10.72 9.87
C ASN A 396 -4.34 -10.68 11.24
N TRP A 397 -3.75 -10.03 12.25
CA TRP A 397 -4.38 -9.87 13.57
C TRP A 397 -5.65 -9.01 13.53
N CYS A 398 -5.87 -8.21 12.48
CA CYS A 398 -7.13 -7.50 12.31
C CYS A 398 -8.30 -8.42 11.94
N TRP A 399 -8.04 -9.71 11.68
CA TRP A 399 -9.04 -10.72 11.36
C TRP A 399 -9.19 -11.80 12.43
N GLU A 400 -8.35 -11.80 13.46
CA GLU A 400 -8.39 -12.81 14.51
C GLU A 400 -9.39 -12.44 15.62
N PRO A 401 -10.37 -13.30 15.94
CA PRO A 401 -11.38 -13.02 16.98
C PRO A 401 -10.78 -12.59 18.32
N ASP A 402 -9.75 -13.29 18.79
CA ASP A 402 -9.12 -13.02 20.08
C ASP A 402 -8.38 -11.68 20.10
N ALA A 403 -7.85 -11.24 18.95
CA ALA A 403 -7.23 -9.93 18.80
C ALA A 403 -8.29 -8.83 18.70
N LEU A 404 -9.32 -9.04 17.88
CA LEU A 404 -10.44 -8.12 17.70
C LEU A 404 -11.19 -7.82 19.01
N ALA A 405 -11.22 -8.78 19.94
CA ALA A 405 -11.81 -8.60 21.27
C ALA A 405 -11.21 -7.42 22.06
N PHE A 406 -9.96 -7.04 21.79
CA PHE A 406 -9.31 -5.89 22.45
C PHE A 406 -8.89 -4.77 21.48
N ILE A 407 -8.88 -5.01 20.16
CA ILE A 407 -8.73 -3.97 19.13
C ILE A 407 -10.03 -3.16 18.97
N SER A 408 -11.18 -3.78 19.23
CA SER A 408 -12.51 -3.19 19.06
C SER A 408 -13.25 -2.97 20.39
N GLY A 409 -14.30 -2.17 20.34
CA GLY A 409 -15.22 -1.89 21.43
C GLY A 409 -16.03 -0.62 21.14
N HIS A 410 -17.33 -0.64 21.47
CA HIS A 410 -18.24 0.45 21.14
C HIS A 410 -17.79 1.77 21.80
N TYR A 411 -17.70 2.86 21.04
CA TYR A 411 -17.10 4.11 21.51
C TYR A 411 -17.84 4.78 22.68
N GLU A 412 -19.16 4.56 22.82
CA GLU A 412 -19.98 5.14 23.90
C GLU A 412 -20.09 4.24 25.13
N THR A 413 -20.22 2.93 24.91
CA THR A 413 -20.61 1.98 25.97
C THR A 413 -19.43 1.13 26.42
N GLY A 414 -18.39 1.01 25.60
CA GLY A 414 -17.27 0.10 25.83
C GLY A 414 -17.58 -1.37 25.57
N GLU A 415 -18.83 -1.71 25.21
CA GLU A 415 -19.25 -3.08 24.93
C GLU A 415 -18.44 -3.70 23.79
N PRO A 416 -18.10 -5.00 23.86
CA PRO A 416 -17.33 -5.67 22.82
C PRO A 416 -18.12 -5.72 21.50
N LEU A 417 -17.40 -5.92 20.39
CA LEU A 417 -18.03 -6.19 19.10
C LEU A 417 -18.95 -7.42 19.23
N PRO A 418 -20.27 -7.30 18.98
CA PRO A 418 -21.19 -8.42 19.11
C PRO A 418 -20.76 -9.60 18.27
N LYS A 419 -20.82 -10.82 18.83
CA LYS A 419 -20.42 -12.05 18.14
C LYS A 419 -21.09 -12.19 16.77
N GLU A 420 -22.35 -11.81 16.65
CA GLU A 420 -23.07 -11.86 15.38
C GLU A 420 -22.46 -10.93 14.31
N LEU A 421 -22.06 -9.70 14.68
CA LEU A 421 -21.40 -8.77 13.77
C LEU A 421 -19.98 -9.24 13.42
N LEU A 422 -19.26 -9.80 14.40
CA LEU A 422 -17.95 -10.41 14.18
C LEU A 422 -18.05 -11.57 13.18
N ASP A 423 -18.94 -12.52 13.41
CA ASP A 423 -19.15 -13.69 12.53
C ASP A 423 -19.48 -13.23 11.09
N LYS A 424 -20.32 -12.20 10.94
CA LYS A 424 -20.64 -11.59 9.64
C LYS A 424 -19.44 -10.91 8.98
N MET A 425 -18.62 -10.19 9.75
CA MET A 425 -17.41 -9.54 9.26
C MET A 425 -16.40 -10.57 8.73
N LEU A 426 -16.18 -11.65 9.49
CA LEU A 426 -15.29 -12.74 9.11
C LEU A 426 -15.81 -13.49 7.88
N ALA A 427 -17.12 -13.74 7.81
CA ALA A 427 -17.75 -14.36 6.63
C ALA A 427 -17.61 -13.49 5.37
N ALA A 428 -17.52 -12.18 5.53
CA ALA A 428 -17.33 -11.22 4.44
C ALA A 428 -15.86 -10.93 4.10
N LYS A 429 -14.88 -11.44 4.87
CA LYS A 429 -13.43 -11.20 4.68
C LYS A 429 -13.00 -11.44 3.22
N ASN A 430 -13.42 -12.58 2.67
CA ASN A 430 -13.03 -13.03 1.32
C ASN A 430 -14.11 -12.77 0.26
N TYR A 431 -15.06 -11.87 0.54
CA TYR A 431 -16.05 -11.46 -0.45
C TYR A 431 -15.35 -10.83 -1.67
N ARG A 432 -15.56 -11.43 -2.85
CA ARG A 432 -14.94 -11.05 -4.12
C ARG A 432 -13.40 -11.15 -4.17
N GLY A 433 -12.81 -12.04 -3.36
CA GLY A 433 -11.36 -12.25 -3.36
C GLY A 433 -10.79 -12.63 -4.73
N GLY A 434 -11.54 -13.38 -5.55
CA GLY A 434 -11.09 -13.85 -6.86
C GLY A 434 -11.06 -12.78 -7.96
N ASP A 435 -11.85 -11.71 -7.89
CA ASP A 435 -11.82 -10.61 -8.88
C ASP A 435 -11.12 -9.33 -8.38
N VAL A 436 -11.08 -9.09 -7.06
CA VAL A 436 -10.39 -7.95 -6.44
C VAL A 436 -8.89 -8.20 -6.32
N TYR A 437 -8.47 -9.42 -5.98
CA TYR A 437 -7.07 -9.72 -5.72
C TYR A 437 -6.17 -9.71 -6.99
N PRO A 438 -6.58 -10.33 -8.12
CA PRO A 438 -5.79 -10.23 -9.35
C PRO A 438 -5.85 -8.85 -10.04
N ALA A 439 -6.88 -8.03 -9.83
CA ALA A 439 -7.03 -6.74 -10.53
C ALA A 439 -7.21 -5.57 -9.53
N PRO A 440 -6.39 -4.49 -9.53
CA PRO A 440 -5.64 -3.90 -10.63
C PRO A 440 -4.28 -3.31 -10.19
N ALA A 441 -3.64 -3.83 -9.14
CA ALA A 441 -2.44 -3.23 -8.56
C ALA A 441 -1.21 -4.11 -8.88
N GLY A 442 -1.15 -5.35 -8.39
CA GLY A 442 0.04 -6.20 -8.48
C GLY A 442 0.40 -6.76 -9.85
N VAL A 443 -0.52 -6.80 -10.83
CA VAL A 443 -0.29 -7.46 -12.13
C VAL A 443 -0.12 -6.48 -13.30
N ARG A 444 0.34 -5.25 -13.04
CA ARG A 444 0.61 -4.30 -14.12
C ARG A 444 1.98 -4.56 -14.74
N PRO A 445 2.08 -4.64 -16.07
CA PRO A 445 3.27 -5.15 -16.74
C PRO A 445 4.52 -4.35 -16.37
N VAL A 446 5.51 -5.09 -15.87
CA VAL A 446 6.87 -4.72 -15.44
C VAL A 446 7.74 -4.11 -16.56
N ARG A 447 7.21 -3.94 -17.78
CA ARG A 447 7.98 -3.42 -18.91
C ARG A 447 7.15 -2.40 -19.69
N LEU A 448 7.65 -1.16 -19.76
CA LEU A 448 7.18 -0.14 -20.70
C LEU A 448 8.23 -0.06 -21.82
N PRO A 449 7.84 -0.11 -23.11
CA PRO A 449 8.83 -0.03 -24.17
C PRO A 449 9.41 1.40 -24.22
N PRO A 450 10.60 1.59 -24.82
CA PRO A 450 11.08 2.92 -25.16
C PRO A 450 9.99 3.70 -25.90
N ALA A 451 9.90 5.00 -25.61
CA ALA A 451 9.08 5.95 -26.35
C ALA A 451 9.65 6.17 -27.76
N ARG A 452 9.68 5.13 -28.62
CA ARG A 452 9.75 5.36 -30.05
C ARG A 452 8.35 5.74 -30.50
N ARG A 453 8.14 7.06 -30.60
CA ARG A 453 7.01 7.74 -31.25
C ARG A 453 5.73 6.90 -31.26
N VAL A 454 4.95 6.98 -30.20
CA VAL A 454 3.49 6.79 -30.33
C VAL A 454 3.00 7.98 -31.12
N GLN A 455 3.02 7.87 -32.45
CA GLN A 455 2.26 8.77 -33.31
C GLN A 455 0.78 8.54 -32.98
N PRO A 456 -0.01 9.60 -32.77
CA PRO A 456 -1.47 9.45 -32.67
C PRO A 456 -1.95 8.88 -34.02
N GLY A 457 -2.37 7.61 -34.03
CA GLY A 457 -2.93 6.95 -35.23
C GLY A 457 -2.12 5.78 -35.82
N ALA A 458 -0.93 5.46 -35.31
CA ALA A 458 -0.14 4.31 -35.80
C ALA A 458 0.08 3.27 -34.69
N GLY A 459 -0.95 2.45 -34.42
CA GLY A 459 -0.89 1.40 -33.42
C GLY A 459 -1.71 0.19 -33.83
N GLY A 460 -1.21 -0.57 -34.81
CA GLY A 460 -1.73 -1.91 -35.06
C GLY A 460 -1.53 -2.78 -33.81
N GLU A 461 -2.62 -3.31 -33.27
CA GLU A 461 -2.61 -4.25 -32.16
C GLU A 461 -1.75 -5.47 -32.54
N ASN A 462 -0.64 -5.71 -31.85
CA ASN A 462 0.10 -6.96 -32.00
C ASN A 462 -0.34 -7.95 -30.91
N PRO A 463 -1.20 -8.94 -31.23
CA PRO A 463 -1.69 -9.94 -30.28
C PRO A 463 -0.60 -10.88 -29.73
N ARG A 464 0.63 -10.83 -30.25
CA ARG A 464 1.79 -11.56 -29.70
C ARG A 464 2.50 -10.83 -28.54
N ASN A 465 2.08 -9.63 -28.17
CA ASN A 465 2.68 -8.91 -27.05
C ASN A 465 2.26 -9.57 -25.70
N PRO A 466 3.21 -10.15 -24.93
CA PRO A 466 2.90 -10.84 -23.67
C PRO A 466 2.16 -9.95 -22.65
N ARG A 467 2.34 -8.62 -22.71
CA ARG A 467 1.69 -7.65 -21.82
C ARG A 467 0.20 -7.50 -22.08
N LEU A 468 -0.19 -7.49 -23.37
CA LEU A 468 -1.59 -7.44 -23.77
C LEU A 468 -2.30 -8.76 -23.44
N ARG A 469 -1.58 -9.89 -23.50
CA ARG A 469 -2.05 -11.19 -23.02
C ARG A 469 -2.25 -11.19 -21.50
N LEU A 470 -1.24 -10.82 -20.72
CA LEU A 470 -1.35 -10.77 -19.26
C LEU A 470 -2.47 -9.82 -18.81
N LYS A 471 -2.53 -8.61 -19.38
CA LYS A 471 -3.60 -7.65 -19.09
C LYS A 471 -5.01 -8.21 -19.36
N LYS A 472 -5.18 -9.00 -20.43
CA LYS A 472 -6.45 -9.69 -20.74
C LYS A 472 -6.69 -10.92 -19.85
N GLN A 473 -5.63 -11.56 -19.37
CA GLN A 473 -5.73 -12.71 -18.46
C GLN A 473 -6.11 -12.30 -17.05
N VAL A 474 -5.82 -11.05 -16.66
CA VAL A 474 -5.95 -10.62 -15.26
C VAL A 474 -7.14 -9.71 -15.04
N ALA A 475 -7.52 -8.90 -16.05
CA ALA A 475 -8.65 -8.00 -15.91
C ALA A 475 -9.98 -8.75 -16.11
N VAL A 476 -10.64 -9.12 -15.02
CA VAL A 476 -12.01 -9.65 -15.02
C VAL A 476 -13.05 -8.53 -15.13
N ILE A 477 -12.78 -7.39 -14.50
CA ILE A 477 -13.72 -6.25 -14.43
C ILE A 477 -13.63 -5.38 -15.69
N PRO A 478 -14.78 -4.93 -16.26
CA PRO A 478 -14.80 -3.96 -17.36
C PRO A 478 -14.07 -2.67 -17.01
N ARG A 479 -13.37 -2.07 -17.98
CA ARG A 479 -12.68 -0.79 -17.78
C ARG A 479 -13.31 0.30 -18.64
N ALA A 480 -13.40 1.49 -18.07
CA ALA A 480 -13.80 2.67 -18.82
C ALA A 480 -12.68 3.06 -19.80
N ASN A 481 -13.02 3.26 -21.07
CA ASN A 481 -12.05 3.65 -22.12
C ASN A 481 -11.40 5.01 -21.85
N TRP A 482 -12.02 5.86 -21.02
CA TRP A 482 -11.50 7.16 -20.60
C TRP A 482 -10.69 7.12 -19.29
N GLY A 483 -10.54 5.97 -18.65
CA GLY A 483 -9.85 5.85 -17.36
C GLY A 483 -8.36 6.20 -17.46
N ARG A 484 -7.92 7.19 -16.68
CA ARG A 484 -6.54 7.71 -16.66
C ARG A 484 -5.74 7.35 -15.41
N PHE A 485 -6.01 6.19 -14.81
CA PHE A 485 -5.29 5.74 -13.60
C PHE A 485 -3.76 5.94 -13.65
N PRO A 486 -3.04 5.65 -14.75
CA PRO A 486 -1.60 5.85 -14.78
C PRO A 486 -1.14 7.27 -14.47
N HIS A 487 -2.00 8.30 -14.61
CA HIS A 487 -1.68 9.69 -14.27
C HIS A 487 -1.68 9.96 -12.77
N ALA A 488 -2.19 9.01 -11.98
CA ALA A 488 -2.30 9.04 -10.52
C ALA A 488 -1.49 7.92 -9.84
N PHE A 489 -0.77 7.10 -10.61
CA PHE A 489 -0.03 5.95 -10.10
C PHE A 489 1.35 6.34 -9.53
N SER A 490 1.34 7.11 -8.44
CA SER A 490 2.55 7.68 -7.83
C SER A 490 3.58 6.62 -7.45
N HIS A 491 3.16 5.42 -7.03
CA HIS A 491 4.08 4.32 -6.69
C HIS A 491 5.17 4.06 -7.74
N ILE A 492 4.83 4.09 -9.04
CA ILE A 492 5.79 3.76 -10.11
C ILE A 492 6.39 4.99 -10.80
N PHE A 493 5.74 6.15 -10.75
CA PHE A 493 6.20 7.36 -11.44
C PHE A 493 6.86 8.39 -10.50
N ALA A 494 6.52 8.39 -9.22
CA ALA A 494 7.02 9.31 -8.21
C ALA A 494 7.40 8.60 -6.88
N GLY A 495 7.53 7.27 -6.90
CA GLY A 495 7.88 6.44 -5.75
C GLY A 495 8.84 5.31 -6.11
N GLY A 496 9.14 4.45 -5.13
CA GLY A 496 10.17 3.40 -5.25
C GLY A 496 9.78 2.15 -6.06
N TYR A 497 8.52 2.00 -6.49
CA TYR A 497 7.99 0.75 -7.05
C TYR A 497 8.10 0.69 -8.59
N ALA A 498 8.95 1.50 -9.21
CA ALA A 498 9.17 1.46 -10.65
C ALA A 498 9.74 0.09 -11.06
N ALA A 499 8.99 -0.66 -11.87
CA ALA A 499 9.25 -2.08 -12.17
C ALA A 499 9.40 -2.95 -10.91
N GLY A 500 8.69 -2.59 -9.83
CA GLY A 500 8.69 -3.26 -8.54
C GLY A 500 7.32 -3.33 -7.88
N TYR A 501 6.24 -2.92 -8.54
CA TYR A 501 4.91 -2.97 -7.90
C TYR A 501 4.39 -4.40 -7.66
N TYR A 502 5.00 -5.40 -8.31
CA TYR A 502 4.75 -6.82 -7.99
C TYR A 502 5.19 -7.18 -6.56
N SER A 503 6.06 -6.38 -5.93
CA SER A 503 6.55 -6.56 -4.57
C SER A 503 5.42 -6.78 -3.56
N TYR A 504 4.27 -6.10 -3.70
CA TYR A 504 3.12 -6.31 -2.82
C TYR A 504 2.61 -7.76 -2.87
N LEU A 505 2.38 -8.29 -4.07
CA LEU A 505 1.91 -9.68 -4.22
C LEU A 505 3.00 -10.69 -3.85
N TRP A 506 4.26 -10.36 -4.14
CA TRP A 506 5.39 -11.22 -3.80
C TRP A 506 5.55 -11.35 -2.29
N ALA A 507 5.47 -10.24 -1.58
CA ALA A 507 5.55 -10.21 -0.14
C ALA A 507 4.25 -10.69 0.54
N ASP A 508 3.09 -10.58 -0.09
CA ASP A 508 1.85 -11.20 0.42
C ASP A 508 2.02 -12.72 0.54
N VAL A 509 2.71 -13.36 -0.40
CA VAL A 509 3.04 -14.79 -0.29
C VAL A 509 3.90 -15.05 0.94
N LEU A 510 4.92 -14.23 1.16
CA LEU A 510 5.77 -14.33 2.35
C LEU A 510 4.95 -14.11 3.62
N ALA A 511 4.09 -13.09 3.65
CA ALA A 511 3.33 -12.67 4.83
C ALA A 511 2.27 -13.71 5.21
N ALA A 512 1.49 -14.18 4.24
CA ALA A 512 0.47 -15.20 4.45
C ALA A 512 1.09 -16.50 4.96
N ASP A 513 2.17 -16.97 4.33
CA ASP A 513 2.84 -18.21 4.74
C ASP A 513 3.61 -18.06 6.06
N ALA A 514 4.12 -16.86 6.36
CA ALA A 514 4.67 -16.57 7.68
C ALA A 514 3.59 -16.61 8.77
N PHE A 515 2.41 -16.04 8.49
CA PHE A 515 1.28 -16.05 9.42
C PHE A 515 0.66 -17.45 9.56
N SER A 516 0.71 -18.30 8.53
CA SER A 516 0.21 -19.68 8.63
C SER A 516 0.90 -20.47 9.73
N ARG A 517 2.17 -20.16 10.04
CA ARG A 517 2.87 -20.75 11.20
C ARG A 517 2.22 -20.34 12.54
N PHE A 518 1.73 -19.11 12.66
CA PHE A 518 0.94 -18.68 13.82
C PHE A 518 -0.44 -19.34 13.85
N GLU A 519 -1.06 -19.61 12.71
CA GLU A 519 -2.29 -20.40 12.66
C GLU A 519 -2.06 -21.85 13.15
N GLU A 520 -0.90 -22.43 12.81
CA GLU A 520 -0.47 -23.77 13.25
C GLU A 520 -0.10 -23.83 14.75
N GLU A 521 0.63 -22.83 15.26
CA GLU A 521 1.26 -22.85 16.59
C GLU A 521 0.49 -22.01 17.64
N GLY A 522 -0.49 -21.21 17.22
CA GLY A 522 -1.27 -20.27 18.01
C GLY A 522 -0.95 -18.80 17.70
N ILE A 523 -1.99 -17.99 17.46
CA ILE A 523 -1.87 -16.59 17.00
C ILE A 523 -1.16 -15.62 17.96
N PHE A 524 -1.01 -16.03 19.23
CA PHE A 524 -0.24 -15.33 20.26
C PHE A 524 0.91 -16.17 20.82
N ASN A 525 1.37 -17.17 20.07
CA ASN A 525 2.51 -17.99 20.48
C ASN A 525 3.77 -17.12 20.59
N ARG A 526 4.29 -16.99 21.81
CA ARG A 526 5.44 -16.14 22.11
C ARG A 526 6.74 -16.67 21.49
N GLU A 527 6.89 -17.98 21.36
CA GLU A 527 8.08 -18.59 20.74
C GLU A 527 8.10 -18.32 19.23
N THR A 528 6.95 -18.45 18.55
CA THR A 528 6.81 -18.09 17.13
C THR A 528 7.07 -16.59 16.92
N GLY A 529 6.51 -15.73 17.78
CA GLY A 529 6.75 -14.29 17.78
C GLY A 529 8.23 -13.93 18.00
N GLN A 530 8.89 -14.58 18.95
CA GLN A 530 10.33 -14.40 19.18
C GLN A 530 11.15 -14.87 17.97
N SER A 531 10.77 -15.99 17.36
CA SER A 531 11.40 -16.49 16.14
C SER A 531 11.26 -15.52 14.96
N PHE A 532 10.09 -14.90 14.77
CA PHE A 532 9.89 -13.87 13.74
C PHE A 532 10.72 -12.62 14.02
N LEU A 533 10.76 -12.17 15.28
CA LEU A 533 11.60 -11.06 15.72
C LEU A 533 13.09 -11.33 15.43
N ASP A 534 13.60 -12.49 15.79
CA ASP A 534 15.03 -12.84 15.69
C ASP A 534 15.48 -13.14 14.25
N ASN A 535 14.58 -13.57 13.38
CA ASN A 535 14.91 -13.92 12.00
C ASN A 535 14.55 -12.84 10.98
N ILE A 536 13.49 -12.07 11.20
CA ILE A 536 13.01 -11.06 10.25
C ILE A 536 13.29 -9.65 10.78
N LEU A 537 12.59 -9.22 11.84
CA LEU A 537 12.57 -7.82 12.27
C LEU A 537 13.91 -7.29 12.80
N THR A 538 14.73 -8.14 13.42
CA THR A 538 16.02 -7.72 14.00
C THR A 538 17.18 -7.71 13.00
N ARG A 539 16.98 -8.28 11.80
CA ARG A 539 18.06 -8.57 10.83
C ARG A 539 18.23 -7.53 9.74
N GLY A 540 17.23 -6.68 9.52
CA GLY A 540 17.25 -5.68 8.45
C GLY A 540 17.75 -6.23 7.12
N GLY A 541 18.53 -5.43 6.38
CA GLY A 541 19.13 -5.84 5.10
C GLY A 541 20.43 -6.62 5.20
N SER A 542 20.77 -7.18 6.37
CA SER A 542 22.10 -7.78 6.61
C SER A 542 22.31 -9.16 6.01
N GLU A 543 21.23 -9.87 5.67
CA GLU A 543 21.23 -11.21 5.07
C GLU A 543 20.13 -11.29 3.99
N GLU A 544 20.18 -12.28 3.11
CA GLU A 544 19.17 -12.44 2.06
C GLU A 544 17.79 -12.79 2.65
N PRO A 545 16.69 -12.09 2.28
CA PRO A 545 15.37 -12.34 2.87
C PRO A 545 14.87 -13.77 2.71
N MET A 546 15.23 -14.45 1.62
CA MET A 546 14.86 -15.85 1.40
C MET A 546 15.48 -16.77 2.45
N GLU A 547 16.73 -16.51 2.85
CA GLU A 547 17.40 -17.28 3.90
C GLU A 547 16.82 -16.95 5.29
N LEU A 548 16.55 -15.67 5.55
CA LEU A 548 15.85 -15.23 6.76
C LEU A 548 14.48 -15.91 6.91
N PHE A 549 13.72 -15.97 5.81
CA PHE A 549 12.42 -16.62 5.74
C PHE A 549 12.54 -18.12 6.00
N LYS A 550 13.48 -18.83 5.36
CA LYS A 550 13.70 -20.26 5.61
C LYS A 550 14.07 -20.54 7.06
N ARG A 551 14.87 -19.69 7.72
CA ARG A 551 15.17 -19.86 9.15
C ARG A 551 13.94 -19.70 10.04
N PHE A 552 13.03 -18.79 9.68
CA PHE A 552 11.77 -18.60 10.40
C PHE A 552 10.75 -19.72 10.10
N ARG A 553 10.52 -20.03 8.83
CA ARG A 553 9.45 -20.94 8.38
C ARG A 553 9.85 -22.42 8.37
N GLY A 554 11.15 -22.69 8.27
CA GLY A 554 11.72 -24.03 8.08
C GLY A 554 11.74 -24.52 6.61
N ARG A 555 11.18 -23.72 5.68
CA ARG A 555 11.08 -24.04 4.25
C ARG A 555 10.94 -22.76 3.41
N GLU A 556 10.98 -22.93 2.09
CA GLU A 556 10.67 -21.85 1.13
C GLU A 556 9.18 -21.46 1.18
N PRO A 557 8.85 -20.22 0.77
CA PRO A 557 7.49 -19.70 0.79
C PRO A 557 6.59 -20.42 -0.22
N GLN A 558 5.34 -20.64 0.15
CA GLN A 558 4.34 -21.33 -0.67
C GLN A 558 3.17 -20.40 -1.03
N LEU A 559 2.89 -20.31 -2.33
CA LEU A 559 1.78 -19.51 -2.87
C LEU A 559 0.41 -19.94 -2.30
N ASP A 560 0.26 -21.22 -1.96
CA ASP A 560 -1.02 -21.79 -1.54
C ASP A 560 -1.55 -21.13 -0.25
N ALA A 561 -0.69 -20.76 0.70
CA ALA A 561 -1.08 -20.06 1.93
C ALA A 561 -1.78 -18.72 1.63
N MET A 562 -1.25 -17.98 0.66
CA MET A 562 -1.84 -16.73 0.19
C MET A 562 -3.21 -16.98 -0.46
N LEU A 563 -3.32 -17.99 -1.32
CA LEU A 563 -4.60 -18.32 -1.99
C LEU A 563 -5.68 -18.69 -0.95
N GLU A 564 -5.33 -19.48 0.06
CA GLU A 564 -6.23 -19.84 1.16
C GLU A 564 -6.68 -18.61 1.95
N HIS A 565 -5.75 -17.71 2.31
CA HIS A 565 -6.06 -16.48 3.03
C HIS A 565 -7.04 -15.57 2.29
N TYR A 566 -6.93 -15.46 0.97
CA TYR A 566 -7.86 -14.70 0.12
C TYR A 566 -9.10 -15.50 -0.32
N GLY A 567 -9.25 -16.74 0.15
CA GLY A 567 -10.38 -17.60 -0.20
C GLY A 567 -10.42 -17.96 -1.68
N ILE A 568 -9.27 -17.94 -2.36
CA ILE A 568 -9.10 -18.31 -3.76
C ILE A 568 -8.92 -19.83 -3.83
N LYS A 569 -9.87 -20.51 -4.46
CA LYS A 569 -9.83 -21.96 -4.65
C LYS A 569 -9.29 -22.28 -6.05
N GLY A 570 -8.01 -22.67 -6.19
CA GLY A 570 -7.45 -23.04 -7.50
C GLY A 570 -5.96 -23.36 -7.54
#